data_AF-A0A9N8ZD01-F1
#
_entry.id   AF-A0A9N8ZD01-F1
#
_cell.length_a   1.000
_cell.length_b   1.000
_cell.length_c   1.000
_cell.angle_alpha   90.00
_cell.angle_beta   90.00
_cell.angle_gamma   90.00
#
_symmetry.space_group_name_H-M   'P 1'
#
loop_
_entity.id
_entity.type
_entity.pdbx_description
1 polymer ?
#
loop_
_entity_poly.entity_id
_entity_poly.type
_entity_poly.pdbx_seq_one_letter_code
_entity_poly.pdbx_strand_id
1 'polypeptide(L)'
;MTIAVYAKKNNINKAVAFHEVLPQKVVVTQVKPGIFLAESRWHGTGMHPNELVFKKMSCKNGVTVNETNVKGVFADRKHVFELSVPKHVKKVVCTRGIVDISSFKNAFEFKVPNSNI
;
A
#
# COMPACT_ATOMS: atom_id res chain seq x y z
N MET A 1 12.91 64.34 -12.76
CA MET A 1 12.08 63.39 -13.54
C MET A 1 12.45 62.00 -13.05
N THR A 2 11.64 61.40 -12.19
CA THR A 2 11.98 60.17 -11.47
C THR A 2 11.31 58.99 -12.17
N ILE A 3 12.10 58.11 -12.80
CA ILE A 3 11.58 56.93 -13.49
C ILE A 3 11.45 55.82 -12.45
N ALA A 4 10.22 55.46 -12.10
CA ALA A 4 9.94 54.33 -11.23
C ALA A 4 10.23 53.02 -11.99
N VAL A 5 11.17 52.24 -11.47
CA VAL A 5 11.46 50.89 -11.96
C VAL A 5 10.40 49.95 -11.38
N TYR A 6 9.44 49.55 -12.21
CA TYR A 6 8.48 48.50 -11.83
C TYR A 6 9.19 47.14 -11.89
N ALA A 7 9.54 46.60 -10.71
CA ALA A 7 10.02 45.24 -10.58
C ALA A 7 8.91 44.26 -11.01
N LYS A 8 9.18 43.50 -12.08
CA LYS A 8 8.29 42.44 -12.59
C LYS A 8 8.21 41.34 -11.53
N LYS A 9 7.01 41.12 -10.97
CA LYS A 9 6.73 40.12 -9.93
C LYS A 9 7.17 38.74 -10.42
N ASN A 10 8.16 38.16 -9.74
CA ASN A 10 8.73 36.84 -10.04
C ASN A 10 7.63 35.77 -10.14
N ASN A 11 7.78 34.89 -11.13
CA ASN A 11 7.05 33.63 -11.26
C ASN A 11 7.36 32.78 -10.02
N ILE A 12 6.50 32.84 -9.00
CA ILE A 12 6.60 31.96 -7.84
C ILE A 12 6.12 30.60 -8.35
N ASN A 13 7.06 29.74 -8.75
CA ASN A 13 6.83 28.30 -8.82
C ASN A 13 6.34 27.87 -7.43
N LYS A 14 5.03 27.83 -7.22
CA LYS A 14 4.45 27.28 -6.00
C LYS A 14 4.84 25.81 -5.98
N ALA A 15 5.82 25.49 -5.14
CA ALA A 15 6.11 24.11 -4.80
C ALA A 15 4.81 23.51 -4.25
N VAL A 16 4.17 22.65 -5.05
CA VAL A 16 3.02 21.89 -4.60
C VAL A 16 3.56 20.90 -3.58
N ALA A 17 3.10 20.99 -2.33
CA ALA A 17 3.54 20.10 -1.28
C ALA A 17 3.21 18.66 -1.68
N PHE A 18 4.24 17.85 -1.91
CA PHE A 18 4.08 16.42 -2.12
C PHE A 18 3.70 15.78 -0.79
N HIS A 19 2.52 15.16 -0.71
CA HIS A 19 2.16 14.32 0.42
C HIS A 19 2.54 12.87 0.10
N GLU A 20 3.44 12.31 0.90
CA GLU A 20 3.83 10.91 0.77
C GLU A 20 2.66 9.97 1.10
N VAL A 21 2.55 8.88 0.34
CA VAL A 21 1.66 7.77 0.68
C VAL A 21 2.29 7.00 1.84
N LEU A 22 1.67 7.06 3.03
CA LEU A 22 2.19 6.37 4.21
C LEU A 22 1.47 5.02 4.47
N PRO A 23 2.22 3.95 4.80
CA PRO A 23 1.67 2.66 5.16
C PRO A 23 1.03 2.68 6.54
N GLN A 24 -0.21 2.20 6.61
CA GLN A 24 -0.84 1.89 7.87
C GLN A 24 -0.56 0.45 8.29
N LYS A 25 -0.74 0.11 9.56
CA LYS A 25 -0.57 -1.28 10.03
C LYS A 25 -1.49 -2.23 9.24
N VAL A 26 -0.95 -3.40 8.88
CA VAL A 26 -1.73 -4.47 8.26
C VAL A 26 -2.52 -5.17 9.35
N VAL A 27 -3.81 -5.40 9.10
CA VAL A 27 -4.65 -6.24 9.95
C VAL A 27 -4.74 -7.61 9.29
N VAL A 28 -4.39 -8.65 10.04
CA VAL A 28 -4.43 -10.04 9.56
C VAL A 28 -5.46 -10.80 10.38
N THR A 29 -6.45 -11.37 9.69
CA THR A 29 -7.52 -12.16 10.31
C THR A 29 -7.48 -13.57 9.75
N GLN A 30 -7.42 -14.58 10.61
CA GLN A 30 -7.61 -15.96 10.17
C GLN A 30 -9.10 -16.24 9.99
N VAL A 31 -9.50 -16.70 8.81
CA VAL A 31 -10.90 -17.04 8.51
C VAL A 31 -11.15 -18.55 8.48
N LYS A 32 -10.12 -19.34 8.15
CA LYS A 32 -10.12 -20.81 8.21
C LYS A 32 -8.70 -21.31 8.52
N PRO A 33 -8.50 -22.56 8.96
CA PRO A 33 -7.16 -23.15 9.05
C PRO A 33 -6.38 -22.97 7.73
N GLY A 34 -5.23 -22.30 7.80
CA GLY A 34 -4.40 -21.99 6.63
C GLY A 34 -4.92 -20.86 5.71
N ILE A 35 -6.07 -20.25 5.97
CA ILE A 35 -6.60 -19.14 5.15
C ILE A 35 -6.69 -17.85 5.99
N PHE A 36 -6.04 -16.81 5.52
CA PHE A 36 -5.96 -15.50 6.20
C PHE A 36 -6.40 -14.37 5.26
N LEU A 37 -7.04 -13.36 5.82
CA LEU A 37 -7.33 -12.10 5.15
C LEU A 37 -6.34 -11.04 5.65
N ALA A 38 -5.51 -10.52 4.75
CA ALA A 38 -4.56 -9.46 5.03
C ALA A 38 -5.07 -8.13 4.46
N GLU A 39 -5.47 -7.23 5.36
CA GLU A 39 -5.98 -5.92 5.01
C GLU A 39 -4.84 -4.90 4.88
N SER A 40 -4.55 -4.51 3.65
CA SER A 40 -3.58 -3.48 3.31
C SER A 40 -4.27 -2.11 3.27
N ARG A 41 -3.82 -1.19 4.12
CA ARG A 41 -4.31 0.21 4.18
C ARG A 41 -3.19 1.23 3.97
N TRP A 42 -3.55 2.40 3.46
CA TRP A 42 -2.63 3.53 3.26
C TRP A 42 -3.34 4.87 3.42
N HIS A 43 -2.54 5.90 3.70
CA HIS A 43 -3.03 7.27 3.67
C HIS A 43 -3.21 7.76 2.23
N GLY A 44 -4.29 8.49 1.98
CA GLY A 44 -4.49 9.15 0.70
C GLY A 44 -3.67 10.44 0.58
N THR A 45 -3.45 10.92 -0.64
CA THR A 45 -2.79 12.19 -0.98
C THR A 45 -3.77 13.36 -1.08
N GLY A 46 -5.08 13.09 -1.14
CA GLY A 46 -6.12 14.12 -1.31
C GLY A 46 -6.18 14.77 -2.70
N MET A 47 -5.18 14.57 -3.55
CA MET A 47 -5.05 15.26 -4.85
C MET A 47 -5.64 14.48 -6.04
N HIS A 48 -5.53 13.14 -6.02
CA HIS A 48 -5.92 12.30 -7.16
C HIS A 48 -6.76 11.09 -6.73
N PRO A 49 -8.00 11.29 -6.25
CA PRO A 49 -8.83 10.19 -5.74
C PRO A 49 -9.18 9.15 -6.82
N ASN A 50 -9.32 9.58 -8.07
CA ASN A 50 -9.74 8.74 -9.20
C ASN A 50 -8.56 8.16 -9.99
N GLU A 51 -7.32 8.40 -9.56
CA GLU A 51 -6.15 7.85 -10.22
C GLU A 51 -6.16 6.33 -10.13
N LEU A 52 -5.95 5.67 -11.27
CA LEU A 52 -5.88 4.23 -11.37
C LEU A 52 -4.59 3.73 -10.71
N VAL A 53 -4.72 2.75 -9.83
CA VAL A 53 -3.58 2.15 -9.15
C VAL A 53 -3.64 0.63 -9.15
N PHE A 54 -2.45 0.04 -9.06
CA PHE A 54 -2.29 -1.39 -8.83
C PHE A 54 -1.97 -1.64 -7.37
N LYS A 55 -2.79 -2.46 -6.72
CA LYS A 55 -2.62 -2.90 -5.34
C LYS A 55 -1.94 -4.27 -5.40
N LYS A 56 -0.78 -4.41 -4.79
CA LYS A 56 0.02 -5.63 -4.90
C LYS A 56 0.36 -6.24 -3.54
N MET A 57 0.38 -7.56 -3.48
CA MET A 57 0.89 -8.32 -2.34
C MET A 57 1.64 -9.57 -2.81
N SER A 58 2.78 -9.84 -2.18
CA SER A 58 3.59 -11.03 -2.42
C SER A 58 4.09 -11.57 -1.09
N CYS A 59 4.12 -12.89 -0.94
CA CYS A 59 4.53 -13.56 0.28
C CYS A 59 5.60 -14.61 0.00
N LYS A 60 6.46 -14.86 1.00
CA LYS A 60 7.53 -15.87 0.93
C LYS A 60 7.03 -17.24 1.38
N ASN A 61 7.91 -18.25 1.31
CA ASN A 61 7.72 -19.57 1.91
C ASN A 61 6.48 -20.33 1.38
N GLY A 62 6.17 -20.18 0.08
CA GLY A 62 5.05 -20.89 -0.55
C GLY A 62 3.66 -20.42 -0.11
N VAL A 63 3.56 -19.26 0.55
CA VAL A 63 2.26 -18.63 0.83
C VAL A 63 1.69 -18.06 -0.47
N THR A 64 0.51 -18.53 -0.85
CA THR A 64 -0.19 -18.06 -2.06
C THR A 64 -1.04 -16.86 -1.72
N VAL A 65 -1.00 -15.84 -2.57
CA VAL A 65 -1.94 -14.70 -2.54
C VAL A 65 -2.91 -14.91 -3.70
N ASN A 66 -4.21 -15.00 -3.43
CA ASN A 66 -5.20 -15.34 -4.45
C ASN A 66 -5.20 -14.31 -5.61
N GLU A 67 -5.23 -13.02 -5.27
CA GLU A 67 -5.11 -11.93 -6.24
C GLU A 67 -3.90 -11.03 -5.92
N THR A 68 -2.73 -11.40 -6.44
CA THR A 68 -1.47 -10.66 -6.19
C THR A 68 -1.44 -9.24 -6.74
N ASN A 69 -2.24 -8.92 -7.76
CA ASN A 69 -2.23 -7.64 -8.46
C ASN A 69 -3.65 -7.22 -8.84
N VAL A 70 -4.20 -6.26 -8.10
CA VAL A 70 -5.59 -5.82 -8.25
C VAL A 70 -5.63 -4.38 -8.72
N LYS A 71 -6.33 -4.13 -9.82
CA LYS A 71 -6.60 -2.78 -10.33
C LYS A 71 -7.69 -2.14 -9.49
N GLY A 72 -7.49 -0.89 -9.10
CA GLY A 72 -8.50 -0.09 -8.42
C GLY A 72 -8.23 1.39 -8.56
N VAL A 73 -8.83 2.18 -7.68
CA VAL A 73 -8.59 3.62 -7.61
C VAL A 73 -7.89 3.98 -6.30
N PHE A 74 -7.14 5.07 -6.33
CA PHE A 74 -6.37 5.51 -5.19
C PHE A 74 -7.25 5.85 -3.96
N ALA A 75 -8.48 6.34 -4.18
CA ALA A 75 -9.45 6.66 -3.14
C ALA A 75 -9.92 5.46 -2.31
N ASP A 76 -9.76 4.22 -2.80
CA ASP A 76 -10.18 3.02 -2.05
C ASP A 76 -9.46 2.90 -0.71
N ARG A 77 -8.23 3.45 -0.60
CA ARG A 77 -7.35 3.53 0.59
C ARG A 77 -7.08 2.21 1.32
N LYS A 78 -7.66 1.12 0.84
CA LYS A 78 -7.73 -0.19 1.46
C LYS A 78 -7.92 -1.24 0.36
N HIS A 79 -7.36 -2.41 0.62
CA HIS A 79 -7.73 -3.65 -0.07
C HIS A 79 -7.40 -4.86 0.79
N VAL A 80 -8.20 -5.92 0.65
CA VAL A 80 -8.08 -7.15 1.42
C VAL A 80 -7.57 -8.24 0.49
N PHE A 81 -6.44 -8.83 0.84
CA PHE A 81 -5.86 -9.96 0.11
C PHE A 81 -6.14 -11.26 0.88
N GLU A 82 -6.57 -12.28 0.16
CA GLU A 82 -6.67 -13.64 0.70
C GLU A 82 -5.32 -14.35 0.56
N LEU A 83 -4.85 -14.92 1.68
CA LEU A 83 -3.60 -15.65 1.81
C LEU A 83 -3.90 -17.12 2.13
N SER A 84 -3.32 -18.02 1.35
CA SER A 84 -3.30 -19.46 1.61
C SER A 84 -1.93 -19.86 2.10
N VAL A 85 -1.84 -20.30 3.35
CA VAL A 85 -0.62 -20.59 4.08
C VAL A 85 -0.45 -22.11 4.24
N PRO A 86 0.65 -22.69 3.75
CA PRO A 86 0.94 -24.12 3.92
C PRO A 86 1.09 -24.51 5.40
N LYS A 87 0.68 -25.73 5.76
CA LYS A 87 0.71 -26.24 7.16
C LYS A 87 2.09 -26.18 7.84
N HIS A 88 3.19 -26.28 7.07
CA HIS A 88 4.54 -26.25 7.62
C HIS A 88 5.04 -24.83 7.93
N VAL A 89 4.37 -23.79 7.43
CA VAL A 89 4.77 -22.39 7.61
C VAL A 89 4.29 -21.90 8.97
N LYS A 90 5.24 -21.58 9.86
CA LYS A 90 4.97 -21.01 11.18
C LYS A 90 5.05 -19.48 11.22
N LYS A 91 5.74 -18.89 10.24
CA LYS A 91 5.95 -17.44 10.11
C LYS A 91 5.72 -17.03 8.67
N VAL A 92 4.79 -16.11 8.47
CA VAL A 92 4.47 -15.52 7.17
C VAL A 92 5.19 -14.18 7.06
N VAL A 93 5.85 -13.95 5.93
CA VAL A 93 6.51 -12.68 5.60
C VAL A 93 6.01 -12.25 4.24
N CYS A 94 5.42 -11.08 4.17
CA CYS A 94 4.83 -10.55 2.95
C CYS A 94 5.30 -9.12 2.69
N THR A 95 5.35 -8.75 1.42
CA THR A 95 5.51 -7.38 0.95
C THR A 95 4.21 -6.92 0.31
N ARG A 96 3.87 -5.65 0.50
CA ARG A 96 2.68 -5.02 -0.08
C ARG A 96 3.00 -3.66 -0.67
N GLY A 97 2.19 -3.25 -1.64
CA GLY A 97 2.41 -2.01 -2.38
C GLY A 97 1.17 -1.43 -3.04
N ILE A 98 1.26 -0.15 -3.38
CA ILE A 98 0.36 0.52 -4.33
C ILE A 98 1.20 1.30 -5.35
N VAL A 99 0.82 1.23 -6.63
CA VAL A 99 1.50 1.89 -7.78
C VAL A 99 2.83 1.25 -8.17
N ASP A 100 3.18 1.39 -9.45
CA ASP A 100 4.31 0.90 -10.26
C ASP A 100 5.64 0.58 -9.55
N ILE A 101 5.61 -0.37 -8.61
CA ILE A 101 6.72 -1.14 -8.01
C ILE A 101 7.76 -0.31 -7.20
N SER A 102 7.89 1.00 -7.41
CA SER A 102 8.89 1.86 -6.77
C SER A 102 8.36 2.69 -5.60
N SER A 103 7.08 3.08 -5.62
CA SER A 103 6.59 4.14 -4.73
C SER A 103 6.12 3.67 -3.36
N PHE A 104 5.86 2.37 -3.17
CA PHE A 104 5.41 1.85 -1.89
C PHE A 104 5.66 0.35 -1.77
N LYS A 105 6.73 -0.05 -1.08
CA LYS A 105 6.99 -1.45 -0.72
C LYS A 105 7.19 -1.52 0.77
N ASN A 106 6.24 -2.12 1.48
CA ASN A 106 6.35 -2.33 2.92
C ASN A 106 6.24 -3.81 3.24
N ALA A 107 7.14 -4.28 4.10
CA ALA A 107 7.11 -5.63 4.61
C ALA A 107 6.26 -5.70 5.88
N PHE A 108 5.58 -6.83 6.07
CA PHE A 108 4.97 -7.18 7.35
C PHE A 108 5.13 -8.68 7.58
N GLU A 109 5.06 -9.07 8.85
CA GLU A 109 5.16 -10.46 9.26
C GLU A 109 4.17 -10.79 10.36
N PHE A 110 3.75 -12.04 10.41
CA PHE A 110 2.93 -12.57 11.50
C PHE A 110 3.23 -14.06 11.73
N LYS A 111 2.97 -14.52 12.95
CA LYS A 111 3.05 -15.94 13.31
C LYS A 111 1.73 -16.61 13.00
N VAL A 112 1.79 -17.80 12.42
CA VAL A 112 0.62 -18.66 12.22
C VAL A 112 0.31 -19.29 13.58
N PRO A 113 -0.88 -19.04 14.17
CA PRO A 113 -1.27 -19.75 15.39
C PRO A 113 -1.25 -21.25 15.09
N ASN A 114 -0.59 -22.03 15.96
CA ASN A 114 -0.50 -23.47 15.80
C ASN A 114 -1.92 -24.02 15.57
N SER A 115 -2.17 -24.55 14.37
CA SER A 115 -3.36 -25.34 14.12
C SER A 115 -3.13 -26.65 14.85
N ASN A 116 -3.46 -26.68 16.15
CA ASN A 116 -3.56 -27.92 16.89
C ASN A 116 -4.62 -28.74 16.14
N ILE A 117 -4.13 -29.81 15.51
CA ILE A 117 -4.91 -30.88 14.90
C ILE A 117 -5.76 -31.53 15.98
#